data_AF-A0A7S4RYU7-F1
#
_entry.id   AF-A0A7S4RYU7-F1
#
_cell.length_a   1.000
_cell.length_b   1.000
_cell.length_c   1.000
_cell.angle_alpha   90.00
_cell.angle_beta   90.00
_cell.angle_gamma   90.00
#
_symmetry.space_group_name_H-M   'P 1'
#
loop_
_entity.id
_entity.type
_entity.pdbx_description
1 polymer ?
#
loop_
_entity_poly.entity_id
_entity_poly.type
_entity_poly.pdbx_seq_one_letter_code
_entity_poly.pdbx_strand_id
1 'polypeptide(L)'
;MLSHCGEGCMDNLTEVQSCPGKLPPCHDCKTCVWGDWEEWTSCSRHCGGGQHHRVRNITRQPDPGCGPCEANDKVQVEPCNVQPCSDEELCIDGEWNDWQEWATCSTSC
;
A
#
# COMPACT_ATOMS: atom_id res chain seq x y z
N MET A 1 -20.46 48.31 42.80
CA MET A 1 -21.66 48.07 41.99
C MET A 1 -21.25 48.10 40.53
N LEU A 2 -21.60 47.03 39.80
CA LEU A 2 -21.69 46.85 38.34
C LEU A 2 -20.51 47.36 37.48
N SER A 3 -19.61 46.49 37.01
CA SER A 3 -19.75 45.62 35.82
C SER A 3 -20.01 46.39 34.52
N HIS A 4 -18.94 46.75 33.81
CA HIS A 4 -18.98 46.94 32.37
C HIS A 4 -17.94 46.01 31.75
N CYS A 5 -18.35 44.75 31.53
CA CYS A 5 -17.70 43.91 30.54
C CYS A 5 -17.90 44.57 29.17
N GLY A 6 -16.82 44.88 28.46
CA GLY A 6 -16.92 45.36 27.09
C GLY A 6 -17.63 44.32 26.23
N GLU A 7 -18.60 44.76 25.44
CA GLU A 7 -19.25 43.90 24.44
C GLU A 7 -18.19 43.40 23.46
N GLY A 8 -18.05 42.08 23.35
CA GLY A 8 -17.19 41.47 22.36
C GLY A 8 -17.71 41.78 20.96
N CYS A 9 -16.81 42.00 20.00
CA CYS A 9 -17.19 42.22 18.61
C CYS A 9 -18.03 41.02 18.12
N MET A 10 -19.31 41.26 17.84
CA MET A 10 -20.26 40.23 17.38
C MET A 10 -20.20 39.99 15.88
N ASP A 11 -19.26 40.64 15.19
CA ASP A 11 -19.17 40.60 13.74
C ASP A 11 -18.24 39.50 13.25
N ASN A 12 -18.41 39.12 11.99
CA ASN A 12 -17.60 38.07 11.40
C ASN A 12 -16.16 38.56 11.21
N LEU A 13 -15.22 37.97 11.95
CA LEU A 13 -13.79 38.27 11.86
C LEU A 13 -13.13 37.71 10.59
N THR A 14 -13.90 37.03 9.75
CA THR A 14 -13.42 36.46 8.49
C THR A 14 -14.11 37.12 7.31
N GLU A 15 -13.30 37.74 6.46
CA GLU A 15 -13.70 38.21 5.14
C GLU A 15 -13.02 37.33 4.09
N VAL A 16 -13.83 36.61 3.32
CA VAL A 16 -13.34 35.79 2.21
C VAL A 16 -13.73 36.48 0.92
N GLN A 17 -12.73 36.93 0.17
CA GLN A 17 -12.95 37.52 -1.15
C GLN A 17 -12.21 36.70 -2.22
N SER A 18 -12.89 36.43 -3.32
CA SER A 18 -12.26 35.87 -4.51
C SER A 18 -11.22 36.82 -5.07
N CYS A 19 -10.06 36.29 -5.46
CA CYS A 19 -9.00 37.09 -6.06
C CYS A 19 -9.53 37.85 -7.30
N PRO A 20 -9.15 39.14 -7.49
CA PRO A 20 -9.49 39.89 -8.68
C PRO A 20 -8.75 39.29 -9.89
N GLY A 21 -9.47 38.44 -10.61
CA GLY A 21 -9.01 37.73 -11.78
C GLY A 21 -9.99 36.61 -12.05
N LYS A 22 -10.53 36.54 -13.27
CA LYS A 22 -11.22 35.34 -13.70
C LYS A 22 -10.14 34.27 -13.82
N LEU A 23 -9.89 33.50 -12.75
CA LEU A 23 -9.21 32.22 -12.94
C LEU A 23 -9.99 31.54 -14.06
N PRO A 24 -9.33 31.14 -15.16
CA PRO A 24 -10.01 30.35 -16.16
C PRO A 24 -10.67 29.21 -15.39
N PRO A 25 -11.96 28.92 -15.65
CA PRO A 25 -12.58 27.76 -15.03
C PRO A 25 -11.64 26.56 -15.26
N CYS A 26 -11.56 25.64 -14.30
CA CYS A 26 -10.82 24.37 -14.42
C CYS A 26 -11.48 23.45 -15.49
N HIS A 27 -11.85 24.03 -16.63
CA HIS A 27 -12.66 23.48 -17.69
C HIS A 27 -11.81 22.72 -18.71
N ASP A 28 -10.50 22.96 -18.69
CA ASP A 28 -9.47 22.14 -19.36
C ASP A 28 -8.46 21.65 -18.33
N CYS A 29 -8.96 21.15 -17.19
CA CYS A 29 -8.10 20.43 -16.27
C CYS A 29 -7.72 19.12 -16.94
N LYS A 30 -6.55 19.07 -17.58
CA LYS A 30 -6.06 17.82 -18.12
C LYS A 30 -5.62 16.97 -16.94
N THR A 31 -6.39 15.93 -16.69
CA THR A 31 -6.07 14.91 -15.69
C THR A 31 -4.71 14.31 -16.01
N CYS A 32 -4.06 13.78 -14.98
CA CYS A 32 -2.81 13.08 -15.17
C CYS A 32 -2.99 11.87 -16.10
N VAL A 33 -1.91 11.43 -16.72
CA VAL A 33 -1.92 10.27 -17.62
C VAL A 33 -1.01 9.19 -17.04
N TRP A 34 -1.57 8.01 -16.84
CA TRP A 34 -0.82 6.81 -16.53
C TRP A 34 -0.09 6.31 -17.77
N GLY A 35 1.15 5.88 -17.59
CA GLY A 35 1.88 5.13 -18.59
C GLY A 35 1.42 3.68 -18.69
N ASP A 36 2.11 2.95 -19.57
CA ASP A 36 1.95 1.52 -19.69
C ASP A 36 2.37 0.79 -18.41
N TRP A 37 1.81 -0.39 -18.24
CA TRP A 37 2.19 -1.29 -17.16
C TRP A 37 3.58 -1.84 -17.41
N GLU A 38 4.40 -1.86 -16.35
CA GLU A 38 5.59 -2.68 -16.31
C GLU A 38 5.22 -4.16 -16.34
N GLU A 39 6.22 -5.00 -16.61
CA GLU A 39 6.07 -6.45 -16.56
C GLU A 39 5.69 -6.91 -15.15
N TRP A 40 4.95 -8.03 -15.08
CA TRP A 40 4.64 -8.66 -13.81
C TRP A 40 5.91 -9.14 -13.11
N THR A 41 5.98 -8.95 -11.79
CA THR A 41 7.01 -9.60 -10.99
C THR A 41 6.88 -11.12 -11.05
N SER A 42 7.96 -11.81 -10.67
CA SER A 42 7.86 -13.23 -10.36
C SER A 42 6.83 -13.49 -9.26
N CYS A 43 6.18 -14.65 -9.32
CA CYS A 43 5.22 -15.05 -8.31
C CYS A 43 5.91 -15.28 -6.96
N SER A 44 5.27 -14.86 -5.87
CA SER A 44 5.83 -15.01 -4.51
C SER A 44 5.97 -16.46 -4.05
N ARG A 45 5.28 -17.39 -4.70
CA ARG A 45 5.33 -18.83 -4.42
C ARG A 45 5.35 -19.61 -5.72
N HIS A 46 6.02 -20.75 -5.74
CA HIS A 46 6.04 -21.65 -6.91
C HIS A 46 4.79 -22.53 -7.01
N CYS A 47 4.03 -22.69 -5.92
CA CYS A 47 2.81 -23.49 -5.82
C CYS A 47 1.98 -23.05 -4.60
N GLY A 48 0.78 -23.61 -4.48
CA GLY A 48 -0.11 -23.42 -3.33
C GLY A 48 -0.75 -22.04 -3.25
N GLY A 49 -0.71 -21.27 -4.34
CA GLY A 49 -1.22 -19.91 -4.43
C GLY A 49 -0.25 -18.87 -3.87
N GLY A 50 0.34 -18.08 -4.76
CA GLY A 50 1.11 -16.88 -4.47
C GLY A 50 0.47 -15.63 -5.06
N GLN A 51 1.22 -14.52 -5.03
CA GLN A 51 0.83 -13.26 -5.64
C GLN A 51 2.00 -12.71 -6.47
N HIS A 52 1.64 -12.06 -7.57
CA HIS A 52 2.56 -11.20 -8.31
C HIS A 52 1.95 -9.82 -8.45
N HIS A 53 2.78 -8.83 -8.71
CA HIS A 53 2.33 -7.46 -8.89
C HIS A 53 3.01 -6.83 -10.09
N ARG A 54 2.40 -5.78 -10.61
CA ARG A 54 3.01 -4.88 -11.58
C ARG A 54 2.69 -3.45 -11.22
N VAL A 55 3.53 -2.54 -11.69
CA VAL A 55 3.42 -1.12 -11.42
C VAL A 55 3.38 -0.33 -12.72
N ARG A 56 2.82 0.87 -12.67
CA ARG A 56 2.92 1.83 -13.77
C ARG A 56 3.25 3.20 -13.22
N ASN A 57 3.90 4.01 -14.04
CA ASN A 57 4.32 5.36 -13.68
C ASN A 57 3.48 6.40 -14.41
N ILE A 58 3.43 7.61 -13.87
CA ILE A 58 2.74 8.73 -14.49
C ILE A 58 3.59 9.25 -15.65
N THR A 59 3.07 9.23 -16.87
CA THR A 59 3.74 9.80 -18.06
C THR A 59 3.49 11.30 -18.20
N ARG A 60 2.38 11.78 -17.64
CA ARG A 60 2.05 13.21 -17.61
C ARG A 60 1.43 13.61 -16.27
N GLN A 61 2.10 14.53 -15.59
CA GLN A 61 1.60 15.13 -14.34
C GLN A 61 0.34 15.97 -14.60
N PRO A 62 -0.57 16.06 -13.61
CA PRO A 62 -1.74 16.92 -13.71
C PRO A 62 -1.32 18.40 -13.72
N ASP A 63 -2.12 19.25 -14.37
CA ASP A 63 -1.84 20.69 -14.40
C ASP A 63 -2.00 21.32 -12.98
N PRO A 64 -1.33 22.45 -12.67
CA PRO A 64 -1.44 23.09 -11.36
C PRO A 64 -2.91 23.42 -11.02
N GLY A 65 -3.37 22.97 -9.85
CA GLY A 65 -4.77 23.14 -9.42
C GLY A 65 -5.71 22.01 -9.86
N CYS A 66 -5.20 20.99 -10.58
CA CYS A 66 -5.91 19.75 -10.86
C CYS A 66 -5.72 18.71 -9.76
N GLY A 67 -6.68 17.80 -9.63
CA GLY A 67 -6.59 16.65 -8.73
C GLY A 67 -5.45 15.69 -9.12
N PRO A 68 -4.90 14.94 -8.15
CA PRO A 68 -3.88 13.94 -8.42
C PRO A 68 -4.44 12.77 -9.24
N CYS A 69 -3.54 11.90 -9.74
CA CYS A 69 -3.98 10.59 -10.24
C CYS A 69 -4.63 9.76 -9.12
N GLU A 70 -5.61 8.95 -9.51
CA GLU A 70 -6.16 7.91 -8.63
C GLU A 70 -5.04 7.00 -8.15
N ALA A 71 -4.74 7.00 -6.85
CA ALA A 71 -3.59 6.26 -6.32
C ALA A 71 -3.75 4.73 -6.48
N ASN A 72 -4.99 4.25 -6.45
CA ASN A 72 -5.34 2.82 -6.60
C ASN A 72 -4.95 2.26 -7.97
N ASP A 73 -4.74 3.14 -8.94
CA ASP A 73 -4.41 2.79 -10.30
C ASP A 73 -2.90 2.55 -10.49
N LYS A 74 -2.05 2.83 -9.50
CA LYS A 74 -0.58 2.72 -9.63
C LYS A 74 -0.07 1.28 -9.63
N VAL A 75 -0.71 0.39 -8.87
CA VAL A 75 -0.24 -0.98 -8.61
C VAL A 75 -1.38 -1.96 -8.85
N GLN A 76 -1.09 -3.05 -9.54
CA GLN A 76 -2.01 -4.17 -9.70
C GLN A 76 -1.41 -5.41 -9.05
N VAL A 77 -2.24 -6.18 -8.35
CA VAL A 77 -1.86 -7.45 -7.71
C VAL A 77 -2.81 -8.53 -8.18
N GLU A 78 -2.28 -9.68 -8.58
CA GLU A 78 -3.05 -10.83 -9.04
C GLU A 78 -2.57 -12.13 -8.36
N PRO A 79 -3.45 -13.14 -8.21
CA PRO A 79 -3.04 -14.46 -7.76
C PRO A 79 -2.27 -15.18 -8.85
N CYS A 80 -1.24 -15.93 -8.47
CA CYS A 80 -0.44 -16.75 -9.38
C CYS A 80 -0.09 -18.08 -8.73
N ASN A 81 0.33 -19.06 -9.54
CA ASN A 81 0.78 -20.38 -9.07
C ASN A 81 -0.20 -21.08 -8.12
N VAL A 82 -1.48 -21.12 -8.51
CA VAL A 82 -2.58 -21.69 -7.73
C VAL A 82 -2.64 -23.22 -7.76
N GLN A 83 -1.78 -23.87 -8.55
CA GLN A 83 -1.61 -25.31 -8.51
C GLN A 83 -1.25 -25.77 -7.08
N PRO A 84 -1.76 -26.91 -6.61
CA PRO A 84 -1.33 -27.48 -5.35
C PRO A 84 0.19 -27.74 -5.41
N CYS A 85 0.85 -27.61 -4.26
CA CYS A 85 2.23 -28.09 -4.11
C CYS A 85 2.22 -29.61 -4.06
N SER A 86 3.25 -30.26 -4.61
CA SER A 86 3.45 -31.69 -4.44
C SER A 86 3.74 -32.02 -2.97
N ASP A 87 3.24 -33.16 -2.49
CA ASP A 87 3.48 -33.65 -1.12
C ASP A 87 4.98 -33.76 -0.79
N GLU A 88 5.81 -33.98 -1.81
CA GLU A 88 7.28 -34.02 -1.68
C GLU A 88 7.92 -32.70 -1.21
N GLU A 89 7.26 -31.54 -1.40
CA GLU A 89 7.80 -30.23 -1.00
C GLU A 89 7.25 -29.72 0.34
N LEU A 90 6.20 -30.32 0.89
CA LEU A 90 5.48 -29.77 2.05
C LEU A 90 5.56 -30.64 3.32
N CYS A 91 5.86 -31.93 3.20
CA CYS A 91 5.75 -32.88 4.31
C CYS A 91 7.00 -33.76 4.37
N ILE A 92 8.12 -33.26 4.91
CA ILE A 92 9.14 -34.17 5.42
C ILE A 92 8.67 -34.62 6.79
N ASP A 93 8.02 -35.78 6.84
CA ASP A 93 7.73 -36.44 8.12
C ASP A 93 9.08 -36.71 8.82
N GLY A 94 9.23 -36.15 10.02
CA GLY A 94 10.41 -36.39 10.83
C GLY A 94 10.41 -37.82 11.34
N GLU A 95 11.23 -38.69 10.76
CA GLU A 95 11.43 -40.04 11.27
C GLU A 95 12.30 -39.98 12.55
N TRP A 96 11.81 -40.63 13.60
CA TRP A 96 12.62 -40.84 14.80
C TRP A 96 13.72 -41.84 14.46
N ASN A 97 14.97 -41.49 14.74
CA ASN A 97 16.04 -42.47 14.75
C ASN A 97 15.81 -43.47 15.89
N ASP A 98 16.36 -44.67 15.72
CA ASP A 98 16.41 -45.66 16.80
C ASP A 98 17.10 -45.08 18.05
N TRP A 99 16.68 -45.58 19.21
CA TRP A 99 17.31 -45.24 20.48
C TRP A 99 18.80 -45.55 20.42
N GLN A 100 19.61 -44.57 20.78
CA GLN A 100 21.03 -44.81 21.00
C GLN A 100 21.22 -45.74 22.20
N GLU A 101 22.32 -46.49 22.19
CA GLU A 101 22.75 -47.28 23.32
C GLU A 101 22.94 -46.41 24.58
N TRP A 102 22.66 -46.99 25.74
CA TRP A 102 22.81 -46.29 27.01
C TRP A 102 24.26 -45.84 27.22
N ALA A 103 24.44 -44.56 27.57
CA ALA A 103 25.75 -44.05 27.92
C ALA A 103 26.29 -44.72 29.19
N THR A 104 27.62 -44.87 29.25
CA THR A 104 28.30 -45.31 30.47
C THR A 104 28.04 -44.33 31.61
N CYS A 105 27.96 -44.85 32.85
CA CYS A 105 27.72 -44.04 34.03
C CYS A 105 28.70 -42.85 34.09
N SER A 106 28.16 -41.64 34.25
CA SER A 106 28.94 -40.40 34.34
C SER A 106 29.74 -40.25 35.63
N THR A 107 29.58 -41.20 36.56
CA THR A 107 30.26 -41.22 37.85
C THR A 107 30.87 -42.59 38.07
N SER A 108 32.15 -42.59 38.42
CA SER A 108 32.86 -43.73 38.98
C SER A 108 32.96 -43.58 40.49
N CYS A 109 32.86 -44.70 41.21
CA CYS A 109 32.99 -44.76 42.66
C CYS A 109 34.37 -44.32 43.17
#